data_AF-A0A1Y1S8K3-F1
#
_entry.id   AF-A0A1Y1S8K3-F1
#
_cell.length_a   1.000
_cell.length_b   1.000
_cell.length_c   1.000
_cell.angle_alpha   90.00
_cell.angle_beta   90.00
_cell.angle_gamma   90.00
#
_symmetry.space_group_name_H-M   'P 1'
#
loop_
_entity.id
_entity.type
_entity.pdbx_description
1 polymer ?
#
loop_
_entity_poly.entity_id
_entity_poly.type
_entity_poly.pdbx_seq_one_letter_code
_entity_poly.pdbx_strand_id
1 'polypeptide(L)'
;MGGLGSDALHSILNHMPGTGNSGIGSNGIGGIGNSGNMGGMSGMSADGGLGSNQWMGSKSTDIYSLPDPQKLVAAVEQATANFLNIKNNLRRVLERTKMYLSRSAVLLTELTSDIKVKYAELKETTKKHNRESAPHIKAVLAKKMIDLRSELRELIGMFEKIRKWQMTVTCSIATTL
;
A
#
# COMPACT_ATOMS: atom_id res chain seq x y z
N MET A 1 5.78 8.09 -40.69
CA MET A 1 5.57 7.33 -39.45
C MET A 1 5.60 8.31 -38.31
N GLY A 2 4.47 8.44 -37.60
CA GLY A 2 4.18 9.56 -36.70
C GLY A 2 4.80 9.39 -35.31
N GLY A 3 5.40 10.47 -34.82
CA GLY A 3 5.68 10.69 -33.41
C GLY A 3 4.76 11.79 -32.90
N LEU A 4 3.75 11.43 -32.12
CA LEU A 4 2.95 12.32 -31.29
C LEU A 4 2.44 11.49 -30.11
N GLY A 5 3.00 11.67 -28.91
CA GLY A 5 2.58 10.83 -27.77
C GLY A 5 3.11 11.18 -26.39
N SER A 6 3.72 12.35 -26.18
CA SER A 6 4.22 12.77 -24.86
C SER A 6 3.40 13.94 -24.28
N ASP A 7 3.01 14.89 -25.12
CA ASP A 7 2.67 16.23 -24.60
C ASP A 7 1.18 16.40 -24.25
N ALA A 8 0.33 15.44 -24.66
CA ALA A 8 -1.11 15.49 -24.37
C ALA A 8 -1.46 15.12 -22.91
N LEU A 9 -0.55 14.47 -22.17
CA LEU A 9 -0.80 14.06 -20.77
C LEU A 9 -0.45 15.14 -19.75
N HIS A 10 0.42 16.09 -20.10
CA HIS A 10 0.77 17.20 -19.21
C HIS A 10 -0.24 18.37 -19.28
N SER A 11 -1.04 18.46 -20.34
CA SER A 11 -1.99 19.57 -20.52
C SER A 11 -3.27 19.45 -19.67
N ILE A 12 -3.61 18.26 -19.16
CA ILE A 12 -4.88 18.04 -18.43
C ILE A 12 -4.76 18.43 -16.94
N LEU A 13 -3.53 18.56 -16.41
CA LEU A 13 -3.29 18.82 -14.98
C LEU A 13 -3.26 20.30 -14.57
N ASN A 14 -3.27 21.25 -15.51
CA ASN A 14 -3.01 22.67 -15.20
C ASN A 14 -4.23 23.60 -15.24
N HIS A 15 -5.47 23.11 -15.31
CA HIS A 15 -6.66 23.98 -15.37
C HIS A 15 -7.76 23.53 -14.41
N MET A 16 -7.53 23.68 -13.10
CA MET A 16 -8.63 23.81 -12.14
C MET A 16 -8.44 25.10 -11.33
N PRO A 17 -9.39 26.05 -11.39
CA PRO A 17 -9.34 27.27 -10.59
C PRO A 17 -9.61 26.94 -9.11
N GLY A 18 -8.76 27.49 -8.25
CA GLY A 18 -8.92 27.41 -6.81
C GLY A 18 -10.12 28.21 -6.33
N THR A 19 -11.00 27.56 -5.59
CA THR A 19 -12.04 28.20 -4.77
C THR A 19 -11.68 27.96 -3.31
N GLY A 20 -11.43 29.05 -2.57
CA GLY A 20 -11.15 29.03 -1.14
C GLY A 20 -12.40 28.92 -0.26
N ASN A 21 -12.17 29.23 1.03
CA ASN A 21 -13.09 29.29 2.19
C ASN A 21 -13.36 27.94 2.89
N SER A 22 -13.34 27.75 4.21
CA SER A 22 -13.06 28.51 5.46
C SER A 22 -12.70 27.43 6.52
N GLY A 23 -11.75 27.60 7.45
CA GLY A 23 -11.94 28.38 8.67
C GLY A 23 -13.02 27.80 9.61
N ILE A 24 -12.64 27.05 10.66
CA ILE A 24 -13.28 26.98 12.00
C ILE A 24 -12.29 26.23 12.93
N GLY A 25 -11.88 26.90 13.99
CA GLY A 25 -11.07 26.33 15.06
C GLY A 25 -11.92 25.84 16.23
N SER A 26 -11.31 25.05 17.11
CA SER A 26 -11.77 24.86 18.48
C SER A 26 -10.62 24.36 19.35
N ASN A 27 -10.38 25.08 20.45
CA ASN A 27 -9.44 24.77 21.53
C ASN A 27 -9.85 23.51 22.32
N GLY A 28 -8.88 22.92 23.02
CA GLY A 28 -8.94 21.58 23.61
C GLY A 28 -9.75 21.43 24.90
N ILE A 29 -9.69 20.22 25.45
CA ILE A 29 -10.02 19.80 26.83
C ILE A 29 -9.34 18.44 27.06
N GLY A 30 -8.55 18.33 28.13
CA GLY A 30 -8.06 17.05 28.63
C GLY A 30 -9.17 16.25 29.33
N GLY A 31 -9.05 14.93 29.34
CA GLY A 31 -9.98 14.06 30.07
C GLY A 31 -9.63 12.60 29.93
N ILE A 32 -8.94 12.08 30.94
CA ILE A 32 -8.74 10.65 31.20
C ILE A 32 -10.11 10.01 31.44
N GLY A 33 -10.38 8.90 30.76
CA GLY A 33 -11.62 8.13 30.91
C GLY A 33 -11.43 6.68 30.46
N ASN A 34 -10.98 5.85 31.40
CA ASN A 34 -10.83 4.41 31.33
C ASN A 34 -12.19 3.69 31.17
N SER A 35 -12.25 2.68 30.30
CA SER A 35 -13.00 1.40 30.42
C SER A 35 -13.60 0.94 29.09
N GLY A 36 -13.27 -0.28 28.66
CA GLY A 36 -14.00 -0.98 27.62
C GLY A 36 -13.18 -2.00 26.83
N ASN A 37 -13.32 -3.27 27.20
CA ASN A 37 -13.07 -4.47 26.37
C ASN A 37 -11.63 -4.80 25.93
N MET A 38 -10.90 -5.51 26.81
CA MET A 38 -9.95 -6.54 26.37
C MET A 38 -10.63 -7.90 26.48
N GLY A 39 -11.20 -8.37 25.37
CA GLY A 39 -11.71 -9.73 25.21
C GLY A 39 -10.94 -10.45 24.11
N GLY A 40 -10.18 -11.47 24.49
CA GLY A 40 -9.87 -12.62 23.64
C GLY A 40 -8.75 -12.46 22.61
N MET A 41 -7.49 -12.56 23.04
CA MET A 41 -6.44 -13.13 22.19
C MET A 41 -5.94 -14.43 22.83
N SER A 42 -6.60 -15.52 22.42
CA SER A 42 -6.12 -16.88 22.62
C SER A 42 -5.02 -17.18 21.60
N GLY A 43 -3.91 -17.76 22.08
CA GLY A 43 -3.09 -18.65 21.26
C GLY A 43 -1.93 -18.03 20.50
N MET A 44 -0.98 -17.41 21.20
CA MET A 44 0.43 -17.57 20.83
C MET A 44 1.16 -18.09 22.05
N SER A 45 1.52 -19.38 22.02
CA SER A 45 2.47 -19.96 22.96
C SER A 45 3.73 -19.10 22.92
N ALA A 46 3.95 -18.38 24.01
CA ALA A 46 5.22 -17.76 24.31
C ALA A 46 6.22 -18.87 24.65
N ASP A 47 6.66 -19.59 23.63
CA ASP A 47 7.92 -20.34 23.65
C ASP A 47 9.00 -19.55 22.89
N GLY A 48 8.91 -18.23 23.03
CA GLY A 48 9.98 -17.28 22.76
C GLY A 48 10.73 -17.05 24.07
N GLY A 49 11.26 -18.12 24.66
CA GLY A 49 12.37 -18.01 25.59
C GLY A 49 13.52 -17.37 24.84
N LEU A 50 13.53 -16.03 24.78
CA LEU A 50 14.74 -15.24 24.59
C LEU A 50 15.69 -15.71 25.68
N GLY A 51 16.52 -16.69 25.32
CA GLY A 51 17.47 -17.34 26.20
C GLY A 51 18.27 -16.28 26.92
N SER A 52 17.83 -16.03 28.14
CA SER A 52 18.44 -15.16 29.11
C SER A 52 19.89 -15.56 29.25
N ASN A 53 20.80 -14.69 28.81
CA ASN A 53 22.15 -14.55 29.34
C ASN A 53 22.93 -15.86 29.62
N GLN A 54 22.77 -16.92 28.83
CA GLN A 54 23.53 -18.15 29.08
C GLN A 54 25.02 -17.99 28.74
N TRP A 55 25.36 -16.94 27.98
CA TRP A 55 26.74 -16.54 27.70
C TRP A 55 27.44 -15.85 28.88
N MET A 56 26.70 -15.35 29.88
CA MET A 56 27.26 -14.71 31.08
C MET A 56 26.78 -15.37 32.38
N GLY A 57 26.44 -16.65 32.30
CA GLY A 57 25.97 -17.46 33.43
C GLY A 57 27.04 -18.34 34.06
N SER A 58 28.32 -17.96 33.97
CA SER A 58 29.37 -18.60 34.75
C SER A 58 30.27 -17.51 35.31
N LYS A 59 30.32 -17.38 36.63
CA LYS A 59 31.42 -16.68 37.30
C LYS A 59 32.68 -17.50 37.03
N SER A 60 33.30 -17.29 35.86
CA SER A 60 34.61 -17.84 35.57
C SER A 60 35.62 -17.17 36.48
N THR A 61 36.18 -17.94 37.41
CA THR A 61 37.35 -17.56 38.18
C THR A 61 38.66 -17.80 37.43
N ASP A 62 38.62 -18.07 36.11
CA ASP A 62 39.84 -18.25 35.33
C ASP A 62 39.73 -17.68 33.91
N ILE A 63 40.29 -16.48 33.75
CA ILE A 63 40.34 -15.69 32.50
C ILE A 63 41.24 -16.35 31.45
N TYR A 64 42.00 -17.40 31.81
CA TYR A 64 42.89 -18.15 30.93
C TYR A 64 42.29 -19.46 30.41
N SER A 65 41.06 -19.80 30.79
CA SER A 65 40.38 -21.00 30.29
C SER A 65 39.68 -20.71 28.95
N LEU A 66 40.10 -21.43 27.90
CA LEU A 66 39.44 -21.35 26.60
C LEU A 66 38.03 -21.96 26.69
N PRO A 67 37.04 -21.39 26.00
CA PRO A 67 35.70 -21.96 25.95
C PRO A 67 35.74 -23.39 25.37
N ASP A 68 34.86 -24.25 25.88
CA ASP A 68 34.71 -25.63 25.42
C ASP A 68 34.54 -25.66 23.89
N PRO A 69 35.49 -26.27 23.15
CA PRO A 69 35.45 -26.32 21.69
C PRO A 69 34.15 -26.88 21.13
N GLN A 70 33.52 -27.86 21.81
CA GLN A 70 32.26 -28.45 21.34
C GLN A 70 31.10 -27.46 21.45
N LYS A 71 31.05 -26.66 22.53
CA LYS A 71 30.04 -25.61 22.68
C LYS A 71 30.23 -24.50 21.65
N LEU A 72 31.48 -24.19 21.31
CA LEU A 72 31.79 -23.20 20.27
C LEU A 72 31.32 -23.68 18.89
N VAL A 73 31.59 -24.94 18.54
CA VAL A 73 31.12 -25.55 17.28
C VAL A 73 29.60 -25.52 17.20
N ALA A 74 28.90 -25.98 18.24
CA ALA A 74 27.43 -25.97 18.27
C ALA A 74 26.85 -24.54 18.13
N ALA A 75 27.47 -23.54 18.78
CA ALA A 75 27.05 -22.15 18.64
C ALA A 75 27.24 -21.61 17.21
N VAL A 76 28.34 -21.96 16.54
CA VAL A 76 28.61 -21.59 15.14
C VAL A 76 27.62 -22.27 14.20
N GLU A 77 27.33 -23.56 14.40
CA GLU A 77 26.33 -24.30 13.62
C GLU A 77 24.94 -23.68 13.76
N GLN A 78 24.53 -23.35 14.99
CA GLN A 78 23.25 -22.68 15.26
C GLN A 78 23.18 -21.29 14.62
N ALA A 79 24.24 -20.48 14.74
CA ALA A 79 24.31 -19.17 14.11
C ALA A 79 24.21 -19.28 12.57
N THR A 80 24.87 -20.28 11.99
CA THR A 80 24.83 -20.55 10.54
C THR A 80 23.44 -20.97 10.09
N ALA A 81 22.77 -21.86 10.84
CA ALA A 81 21.39 -22.27 10.55
C ALA A 81 20.42 -21.08 10.62
N ASN A 82 20.55 -20.23 11.64
CA ASN A 82 19.75 -19.01 11.78
C ASN A 82 19.98 -18.05 10.61
N PHE A 83 21.24 -17.81 10.22
CA PHE A 83 21.57 -16.97 9.07
C PHE A 83 20.93 -17.49 7.77
N LEU A 84 21.04 -18.80 7.50
CA LEU A 84 20.44 -19.43 6.32
C LEU A 84 18.92 -19.31 6.32
N ASN A 85 18.28 -19.48 7.48
CA ASN A 85 16.83 -19.34 7.62
C ASN A 85 16.37 -17.90 7.35
N ILE A 86 17.03 -16.91 7.95
CA ILE A 86 16.76 -15.48 7.72
C ILE A 86 16.94 -15.15 6.24
N LYS A 87 18.05 -15.57 5.63
CA LYS A 87 18.33 -15.37 4.19
C LYS A 87 17.22 -15.96 3.31
N ASN A 88 16.80 -17.19 3.58
CA ASN A 88 15.73 -17.85 2.82
C ASN A 88 14.39 -17.14 2.99
N ASN A 89 14.07 -16.69 4.21
CA ASN A 89 12.85 -15.93 4.48
C ASN A 89 12.85 -14.60 3.73
N LEU A 90 13.93 -13.82 3.79
CA LEU A 90 14.09 -12.58 3.04
C LEU A 90 13.91 -12.78 1.54
N ARG A 91 14.48 -13.86 0.98
CA ARG A 91 14.29 -14.21 -0.43
C ARG A 91 12.83 -14.50 -0.77
N ARG A 92 12.11 -15.25 0.08
CA ARG A 92 10.67 -15.52 -0.12
C ARG A 92 9.83 -14.25 -0.05
N VAL A 93 10.13 -13.35 0.89
CA VAL A 93 9.45 -12.06 1.01
C VAL A 93 9.68 -11.22 -0.24
N LEU A 94 10.93 -11.13 -0.72
CA LEU A 94 11.26 -10.38 -1.93
C LEU A 94 10.50 -10.91 -3.16
N GLU A 95 10.45 -12.22 -3.36
CA GLU A 95 9.72 -12.81 -4.49
C GLU A 95 8.21 -12.56 -4.40
N ARG A 96 7.61 -12.63 -3.20
CA ARG A 96 6.20 -12.24 -3.01
C ARG A 96 5.96 -10.78 -3.34
N THR A 97 6.85 -9.89 -2.90
CA THR A 97 6.75 -8.45 -3.19
C THR A 97 6.84 -8.17 -4.69
N LYS A 98 7.76 -8.82 -5.41
CA LYS A 98 7.82 -8.74 -6.89
C LYS A 98 6.53 -9.20 -7.54
N MET A 99 5.96 -10.32 -7.06
CA MET A 99 4.69 -10.84 -7.59
C MET A 99 3.54 -9.84 -7.39
N TYR A 100 3.44 -9.21 -6.21
CA TYR A 100 2.42 -8.18 -5.96
C TYR A 100 2.64 -6.91 -6.78
N LEU A 101 3.89 -6.50 -7.00
CA LEU A 101 4.22 -5.38 -7.91
C LEU A 101 3.81 -5.69 -9.36
N SER A 102 4.09 -6.90 -9.85
CA SER A 102 3.63 -7.33 -11.17
C SER A 102 2.11 -7.32 -11.28
N ARG A 103 1.40 -7.87 -10.28
CA ARG A 103 -0.07 -7.91 -10.30
C ARG A 103 -0.69 -6.52 -10.25
N SER A 104 -0.14 -5.63 -9.43
CA SER A 104 -0.62 -4.24 -9.35
C SER A 104 -0.40 -3.47 -10.66
N ALA A 105 0.67 -3.74 -11.42
CA ALA A 105 0.88 -3.14 -12.73
C ALA A 105 -0.20 -3.56 -13.74
N VAL A 106 -0.60 -4.84 -13.72
CA VAL A 106 -1.72 -5.34 -14.52
C VAL A 106 -3.02 -4.64 -14.12
N LEU A 107 -3.32 -4.58 -12.82
CA LEU A 107 -4.52 -3.89 -12.30
C LEU A 107 -4.58 -2.41 -12.71
N LEU A 108 -3.46 -1.69 -12.70
CA LEU A 108 -3.42 -0.30 -13.17
C LEU A 108 -3.74 -0.19 -14.66
N THR A 109 -3.29 -1.16 -15.46
CA THR A 109 -3.55 -1.20 -16.90
C THR A 109 -5.05 -1.45 -17.16
N GLU A 110 -5.64 -2.40 -16.44
CA GLU A 110 -7.08 -2.70 -16.48
C GLU A 110 -7.90 -1.47 -16.06
N LEU A 111 -7.60 -0.87 -14.91
CA LEU A 111 -8.27 0.35 -14.44
C LEU A 111 -8.13 1.50 -15.44
N THR A 112 -6.97 1.65 -16.08
CA THR A 112 -6.77 2.68 -17.11
C THR A 112 -7.68 2.44 -18.32
N SER A 113 -7.84 1.19 -18.73
CA SER A 113 -8.77 0.81 -19.80
C SER A 113 -10.21 1.14 -19.42
N ASP A 114 -10.64 0.75 -18.22
CA ASP A 114 -12.00 0.98 -17.73
C ASP A 114 -12.33 2.47 -17.62
N ILE A 115 -11.39 3.28 -17.10
CA ILE A 115 -11.51 4.74 -17.04
C ILE A 115 -11.71 5.32 -18.44
N LYS A 116 -10.93 4.87 -19.44
CA LYS A 116 -11.05 5.33 -20.83
C LYS A 116 -12.42 4.98 -21.42
N VAL A 117 -12.90 3.76 -21.19
CA VAL A 117 -14.20 3.29 -21.67
C VAL A 117 -15.33 4.13 -21.05
N LYS A 118 -15.31 4.30 -19.72
CA LYS A 118 -16.33 5.09 -19.00
C LYS A 118 -16.31 6.56 -19.38
N TYR A 119 -15.12 7.13 -19.62
CA TYR A 119 -15.00 8.50 -20.10
C TYR A 119 -15.56 8.67 -21.51
N ALA A 120 -15.32 7.72 -22.41
CA ALA A 120 -15.90 7.72 -23.74
C ALA A 120 -17.44 7.60 -23.69
N GLU A 121 -17.96 6.73 -22.82
CA GLU A 121 -19.40 6.58 -22.60
C GLU A 121 -20.04 7.87 -22.06
N LEU A 122 -19.39 8.54 -21.11
CA LEU A 122 -19.83 9.83 -20.58
C LEU A 122 -19.86 10.90 -21.68
N LYS A 123 -18.83 10.95 -22.53
CA LYS A 123 -18.76 11.89 -23.67
C LYS A 123 -19.90 11.65 -24.66
N GLU A 124 -20.17 10.41 -25.04
CA GLU A 124 -21.28 10.08 -25.94
C GLU A 124 -22.65 10.36 -25.31
N THR A 125 -22.82 10.05 -24.02
CA THR A 125 -24.06 10.36 -23.28
C THR A 125 -24.30 11.87 -23.22
N THR A 126 -23.24 12.67 -23.01
CA THR A 126 -23.31 14.14 -23.02
C THR A 126 -23.73 14.68 -24.39
N LYS A 127 -23.17 14.13 -25.48
CA LYS A 127 -23.58 14.51 -26.85
C LYS A 127 -25.05 14.19 -27.10
N LYS A 128 -25.52 13.01 -26.68
CA LYS A 128 -26.93 12.61 -26.80
C LYS A 128 -27.82 13.56 -25.99
N HIS A 129 -27.44 13.89 -24.77
CA HIS A 129 -28.18 14.82 -23.91
C HIS A 129 -28.34 16.21 -24.56
N ASN A 130 -27.29 16.72 -25.19
CA ASN A 130 -27.33 18.03 -25.84
C ASN A 130 -28.19 18.07 -27.11
N ARG A 131 -28.30 16.95 -27.82
CA ARG A 131 -29.12 16.83 -29.05
C ARG A 131 -30.59 16.52 -28.76
N GLU A 132 -30.89 16.01 -27.58
CA GLU A 132 -32.22 15.59 -27.20
C GLU A 132 -33.13 16.79 -26.89
N SER A 133 -34.37 16.76 -27.39
CA SER A 133 -35.37 17.80 -27.17
C SER A 133 -36.44 17.36 -26.18
N ALA A 134 -36.69 16.05 -26.06
CA ALA A 134 -37.69 15.49 -25.16
C ALA A 134 -37.25 15.64 -23.68
N PRO A 135 -38.00 16.36 -22.82
CA PRO A 135 -37.60 16.63 -21.44
C PRO A 135 -37.37 15.36 -20.60
N HIS A 136 -38.23 14.35 -20.77
CA HIS A 136 -38.13 13.10 -20.03
C HIS A 136 -36.87 12.29 -20.41
N ILE A 137 -36.52 12.24 -21.70
CA ILE A 137 -35.29 11.58 -22.17
C ILE A 137 -34.06 12.35 -21.69
N LYS A 138 -34.11 13.69 -21.73
CA LYS A 138 -33.05 14.55 -21.18
C LYS A 138 -32.78 14.27 -19.72
N ALA A 139 -33.82 14.12 -18.89
CA ALA A 139 -33.69 13.81 -17.47
C ALA A 139 -33.03 12.44 -17.24
N VAL A 140 -33.42 11.42 -18.02
CA VAL A 140 -32.80 10.07 -17.96
C VAL A 140 -31.32 10.13 -18.33
N LEU A 141 -30.97 10.86 -19.40
CA LEU A 141 -29.58 11.04 -19.81
C LEU A 141 -28.76 11.82 -18.77
N ALA A 142 -29.36 12.85 -18.15
CA ALA A 142 -28.71 13.61 -17.07
C ALA A 142 -28.41 12.72 -15.87
N LYS A 143 -29.36 11.87 -15.46
CA LYS A 143 -29.13 10.87 -14.40
C LYS A 143 -27.98 9.92 -14.75
N LYS A 144 -28.00 9.36 -15.97
CA LYS A 144 -26.91 8.50 -16.45
C LYS A 144 -25.54 9.20 -16.43
N MET A 145 -25.48 10.49 -16.79
CA MET A 145 -24.24 11.27 -16.70
C MET A 145 -23.74 11.43 -15.25
N ILE A 146 -24.64 11.60 -14.28
CA ILE A 146 -24.29 11.66 -12.86
C ILE A 146 -23.71 10.32 -12.39
N ASP A 147 -24.38 9.22 -12.74
CA ASP A 147 -23.94 7.86 -12.36
C ASP A 147 -22.55 7.56 -12.94
N LEU A 148 -22.33 7.82 -14.24
CA LEU A 148 -21.04 7.64 -14.90
C LEU A 148 -19.92 8.51 -14.28
N ARG A 149 -20.24 9.72 -13.84
CA ARG A 149 -19.28 10.58 -13.12
C ARG A 149 -18.94 10.05 -11.73
N SER A 150 -19.89 9.39 -11.07
CA SER A 150 -19.62 8.71 -9.79
C SER A 150 -18.68 7.53 -10.00
N GLU A 151 -19.01 6.64 -10.93
CA GLU A 151 -18.20 5.47 -11.27
C GLU A 151 -16.77 5.87 -11.68
N LEU A 152 -16.62 6.91 -12.52
CA LEU A 152 -15.30 7.43 -12.90
C LEU A 152 -14.49 7.90 -11.69
N ARG A 153 -15.11 8.60 -10.73
CA ARG A 153 -14.42 9.05 -9.51
C ARG A 153 -13.96 7.87 -8.66
N GLU A 154 -14.76 6.82 -8.56
CA GLU A 154 -14.39 5.60 -7.84
C GLU A 154 -13.21 4.89 -8.51
N LEU A 155 -13.25 4.71 -9.83
CA LEU A 155 -12.16 4.09 -10.60
C LEU A 155 -10.85 4.89 -10.47
N ILE A 156 -10.91 6.22 -10.61
CA ILE A 156 -9.75 7.10 -10.42
C ILE A 156 -9.22 6.99 -9.00
N GLY A 157 -10.09 6.99 -7.99
CA GLY A 157 -9.70 6.83 -6.59
C GLY A 157 -8.99 5.48 -6.32
N MET A 158 -9.45 4.40 -6.94
CA MET A 158 -8.77 3.09 -6.86
C MET A 158 -7.41 3.11 -7.56
N PHE A 159 -7.33 3.70 -8.75
CA PHE A 159 -6.08 3.86 -9.49
C PHE A 159 -5.02 4.60 -8.67
N GLU A 160 -5.40 5.73 -8.05
CA GLU A 160 -4.48 6.51 -7.21
C GLU A 160 -4.00 5.75 -5.97
N LYS A 161 -4.88 4.97 -5.33
CA LYS A 161 -4.52 4.14 -4.17
C LYS A 161 -3.47 3.09 -4.55
N ILE A 162 -3.67 2.38 -5.67
CA ILE A 162 -2.72 1.37 -6.15
C ILE A 162 -1.39 2.03 -6.55
N ARG A 163 -1.44 3.18 -7.23
CA ARG A 163 -0.23 3.92 -7.62
C ARG A 163 0.57 4.40 -6.41
N LYS A 164 -0.09 4.96 -5.39
CA LYS A 164 0.56 5.37 -4.14
C LYS A 164 1.22 4.17 -3.46
N TRP A 165 0.52 3.04 -3.37
CA TRP A 165 1.07 1.82 -2.80
C TRP A 165 2.32 1.33 -3.57
N GLN A 166 2.29 1.31 -4.91
CA GLN A 166 3.45 0.93 -5.72
C GLN A 166 4.65 1.85 -5.46
N MET A 167 4.43 3.17 -5.40
CA MET A 167 5.48 4.14 -5.11
C MET A 167 6.07 3.91 -3.71
N THR A 168 5.24 3.69 -2.70
CA THR A 168 5.73 3.39 -1.34
C THR A 168 6.60 2.13 -1.33
N VAL A 169 6.12 1.04 -1.93
CA VAL A 169 6.87 -0.23 -1.94
C VAL A 169 8.19 -0.10 -2.70
N THR A 170 8.18 0.54 -3.88
CA THR A 170 9.39 0.71 -4.69
C THR A 170 10.43 1.62 -4.02
N CYS A 171 9.99 2.75 -3.42
CA CYS A 171 10.87 3.60 -2.62
C CYS A 171 11.47 2.84 -1.43
N SER A 172 10.66 2.08 -0.67
CA SER A 172 11.16 1.31 0.46
C SER A 172 12.17 0.23 0.07
N ILE A 173 12.02 -0.40 -1.09
CA ILE A 173 13.01 -1.34 -1.62
C ILE A 173 14.31 -0.61 -1.97
N ALA A 174 14.22 0.54 -2.66
CA ALA A 174 15.38 1.31 -3.09
C ALA A 174 16.18 1.95 -1.94
N THR A 175 15.55 2.26 -0.80
CA THR A 175 16.25 2.81 0.38
C THR A 175 16.87 1.75 1.28
N THR A 176 16.47 0.48 1.13
CA THR A 176 16.87 -0.61 2.04
C THR A 176 17.93 -1.53 1.42
N LEU A 177 18.09 -1.51 0.09
CA LEU A 177 19.10 -2.24 -0.66
C LEU A 177 20.21 -1.29 -1.13
#